data_AF-A0A0F9LLU9-F1
#
_entry.id   AF-A0A0F9LLU9-F1
#
_cell.length_a   1.000
_cell.length_b   1.000
_cell.length_c   1.000
_cell.angle_alpha   90.00
_cell.angle_beta   90.00
_cell.angle_gamma   90.00
#
_symmetry.space_group_name_H-M   'P 1'
#
loop_
_entity.id
_entity.type
_entity.pdbx_description
1 polymer ?
#
loop_
_entity_poly.entity_id
_entity_poly.type
_entity_poly.pdbx_seq_one_letter_code
_entity_poly.pdbx_strand_id
1 'polypeptide(L)'
;ADSMGIEWFERSKFSTLTDEQQENFIENYPKVTKVGDEIAKTRPDAPAMVNVSDFVDHIDYMVKLIGIDHVGISSDFDGGGGIEGWSDASETFNVTKELVERNYSEEDIAKLWGENLLRVLDEVEAVAASKKE
;
A
#
# COMPACT_ATOMS: atom_id res chain seq x y z
N ALA A 1 19.56 -7.78 -11.89
CA ALA A 1 19.26 -8.94 -12.76
C ALA A 1 20.49 -9.35 -13.57
N ASP A 2 21.08 -8.43 -14.32
CA ASP A 2 22.27 -8.68 -15.16
C ASP A 2 23.45 -9.31 -14.38
N SER A 3 23.75 -8.79 -13.19
CA SER A 3 24.82 -9.32 -12.32
C SER A 3 24.55 -10.74 -11.80
N MET A 4 23.32 -11.22 -11.92
CA MET A 4 22.87 -12.55 -11.48
C MET A 4 22.65 -13.50 -12.67
N GLY A 5 22.85 -13.03 -13.90
CA GLY A 5 22.54 -13.81 -15.11
C GLY A 5 21.04 -14.10 -15.28
N ILE A 6 20.17 -13.30 -14.66
CA ILE A 6 18.72 -13.47 -14.71
C ILE A 6 18.18 -12.65 -15.89
N GLU A 7 17.43 -13.29 -16.78
CA GLU A 7 16.66 -12.59 -17.80
C GLU A 7 15.52 -11.81 -17.13
N TRP A 8 15.49 -10.50 -17.31
CA TRP A 8 14.55 -9.61 -16.63
C TRP A 8 13.64 -8.90 -17.62
N PHE A 9 12.36 -8.85 -17.28
CA PHE A 9 11.33 -8.24 -18.09
C PHE A 9 10.73 -7.04 -17.34
N GLU A 10 10.27 -6.05 -18.11
CA GLU A 10 9.44 -4.99 -17.54
C GLU A 10 8.11 -5.58 -17.07
N ARG A 11 7.65 -5.22 -15.86
CA ARG A 11 6.39 -5.74 -15.28
C ARG A 11 5.18 -5.47 -16.19
N SER A 12 5.20 -4.40 -16.98
CA SER A 12 4.17 -4.06 -17.97
C SER A 12 4.06 -5.08 -19.12
N LYS A 13 5.12 -5.82 -19.41
CA LYS A 13 5.15 -6.84 -20.47
C LYS A 13 4.75 -8.23 -19.97
N PHE A 14 4.54 -8.40 -18.66
CA PHE A 14 4.28 -9.70 -18.04
C PHE A 14 3.16 -10.49 -18.74
N SER A 15 2.05 -9.83 -19.06
CA SER A 15 0.90 -10.44 -19.76
C SER A 15 1.17 -10.88 -21.21
N THR A 16 2.29 -10.47 -21.80
CA THR A 16 2.71 -10.81 -23.16
C THR A 16 3.80 -11.88 -23.22
N LEU A 17 4.33 -12.29 -22.06
CA LEU A 17 5.36 -13.32 -21.94
C LEU A 17 4.76 -14.73 -22.08
N THR A 18 5.60 -15.70 -22.42
CA THR A 18 5.22 -17.11 -22.35
C THR A 18 5.08 -17.57 -20.89
N ASP A 19 4.37 -18.68 -20.66
CA ASP A 19 4.20 -19.25 -19.31
C ASP A 19 5.56 -19.52 -18.62
N GLU A 20 6.53 -20.08 -19.34
CA GLU A 20 7.89 -20.32 -18.84
C GLU A 20 8.60 -19.01 -18.44
N GLN A 21 8.46 -17.96 -19.24
CA GLN A 21 9.02 -16.64 -18.93
C GLN A 21 8.32 -16.00 -17.73
N GLN A 22 7.01 -16.16 -17.59
CA GLN A 22 6.25 -15.68 -16.45
C GLN A 22 6.66 -16.39 -15.15
N GLU A 23 6.78 -17.72 -15.18
CA GLU A 23 7.23 -18.52 -14.04
C GLU A 23 8.65 -18.11 -13.61
N ASN A 24 9.57 -18.01 -14.57
CA ASN A 24 10.94 -17.57 -14.31
C ASN A 24 10.99 -16.15 -13.71
N PHE A 25 10.18 -15.23 -14.26
CA PHE A 25 10.06 -13.87 -13.72
C PHE A 25 9.56 -13.87 -12.28
N ILE A 26 8.47 -14.60 -11.98
CA ILE A 26 7.89 -14.68 -10.62
C ILE A 26 8.90 -15.26 -9.63
N GLU A 27 9.57 -16.35 -9.98
CA GLU A 27 10.54 -17.02 -9.10
C GLU A 27 11.73 -16.11 -8.76
N ASN A 28 12.17 -15.30 -9.74
CA ASN A 28 13.33 -14.44 -9.60
C ASN A 28 13.02 -13.03 -9.12
N TYR A 29 11.75 -12.58 -9.19
CA TYR A 29 11.31 -11.27 -8.73
C TYR A 29 11.80 -10.93 -7.31
N PRO A 30 11.53 -11.75 -6.26
CA PRO A 30 11.97 -11.43 -4.91
C PRO A 30 13.50 -11.43 -4.75
N LYS A 31 14.22 -12.21 -5.56
CA LYS A 31 15.69 -12.25 -5.52
C LYS A 31 16.27 -10.95 -6.08
N VAL A 32 15.73 -10.47 -7.19
CA VAL A 32 16.18 -9.23 -7.86
C VAL A 32 15.78 -8.00 -7.05
N THR A 33 14.57 -7.92 -6.52
CA THR A 33 14.14 -6.79 -5.68
C THR A 33 14.99 -6.67 -4.43
N LYS A 34 15.25 -7.79 -3.73
CA LYS A 34 16.12 -7.80 -2.55
C LYS A 34 17.52 -7.26 -2.85
N VAL A 35 18.12 -7.63 -3.98
CA VAL A 35 19.42 -7.07 -4.39
C VAL A 35 19.30 -5.58 -4.70
N GLY A 36 18.21 -5.16 -5.34
CA GLY A 36 17.90 -3.75 -5.57
C GLY A 36 17.83 -2.93 -4.27
N ASP A 37 17.15 -3.46 -3.25
CA ASP A 37 17.01 -2.83 -1.94
C ASP A 37 18.36 -2.69 -1.22
N GLU A 38 19.20 -3.74 -1.25
CA GLU A 38 20.55 -3.69 -0.67
C GLU A 38 21.46 -2.69 -1.40
N ILE A 39 21.35 -2.60 -2.74
CA ILE A 39 22.06 -1.57 -3.50
C ILE A 39 21.56 -0.18 -3.09
N ALA A 40 20.25 0.03 -3.02
CA ALA A 40 19.65 1.32 -2.66
C ALA A 40 20.14 1.81 -1.27
N LYS A 41 20.25 0.93 -0.28
CA LYS A 41 20.78 1.27 1.06
C LYS A 41 22.20 1.84 1.05
N THR A 42 23.01 1.47 0.07
CA THR A 42 24.42 1.92 -0.04
C THR A 42 24.59 3.16 -0.93
N ARG A 43 23.52 3.59 -1.61
CA ARG A 43 23.56 4.69 -2.56
C ARG A 43 23.31 6.02 -1.86
N PRO A 44 24.21 7.01 -1.99
CA PRO A 44 24.03 8.32 -1.36
C PRO A 44 22.91 9.14 -2.01
N ASP A 45 22.49 8.78 -3.22
CA ASP A 45 21.41 9.42 -3.97
C ASP A 45 20.06 8.70 -3.84
N ALA A 46 20.00 7.59 -3.10
CA ALA A 46 18.74 6.92 -2.83
C ALA A 46 17.90 7.75 -1.85
N PRO A 47 16.57 7.83 -2.06
CA PRO A 47 15.69 8.42 -1.07
C PRO A 47 15.73 7.62 0.24
N ALA A 48 15.50 8.30 1.36
CA ALA A 48 15.32 7.63 2.64
C ALA A 48 14.10 6.69 2.58
N MET A 49 14.16 5.60 3.35
CA MET A 49 13.02 4.73 3.54
C MET A 49 11.93 5.48 4.31
N VAL A 50 10.68 5.31 3.88
CA VAL A 50 9.51 5.91 4.53
C VAL A 50 9.02 5.00 5.66
N ASN A 51 8.42 5.58 6.69
CA ASN A 51 7.90 4.88 7.86
C ASN A 51 6.44 5.22 8.15
N VAL A 52 5.88 4.63 9.21
CA VAL A 52 4.48 4.86 9.65
C VAL A 52 4.16 6.34 9.81
N SER A 53 5.08 7.16 10.31
CA SER A 53 4.84 8.60 10.49
C SER A 53 4.68 9.31 9.15
N ASP A 54 5.51 8.99 8.14
CA ASP A 54 5.35 9.53 6.77
C ASP A 54 4.00 9.09 6.17
N PHE A 55 3.57 7.86 6.44
CA PHE A 55 2.26 7.37 5.99
C PHE A 55 1.11 8.15 6.64
N VAL A 56 1.18 8.41 7.95
CA VAL A 56 0.14 9.17 8.65
C VAL A 56 0.18 10.66 8.30
N ASP A 57 1.33 11.23 7.90
CA ASP A 57 1.40 12.58 7.29
C ASP A 57 0.52 12.68 6.04
N HIS A 58 0.48 11.62 5.22
CA HIS A 58 -0.42 11.56 4.07
C HIS A 58 -1.90 11.48 4.49
N ILE A 59 -2.22 10.75 5.55
CA ILE A 59 -3.59 10.72 6.11
C ILE A 59 -3.98 12.12 6.58
N ASP A 60 -3.15 12.80 7.37
CA ASP A 60 -3.39 14.17 7.85
C ASP A 60 -3.66 15.14 6.71
N TYR A 61 -2.82 15.08 5.67
CA TYR A 61 -2.98 15.92 4.49
C TYR A 61 -4.32 15.67 3.81
N MET A 62 -4.70 14.41 3.60
CA MET A 62 -5.97 14.06 2.96
C MET A 62 -7.16 14.48 3.82
N VAL A 63 -7.14 14.22 5.12
CA VAL A 63 -8.20 14.63 6.05
C VAL A 63 -8.35 16.15 6.06
N LYS A 64 -7.25 16.91 6.04
CA LYS A 64 -7.27 18.37 5.92
C LYS A 64 -7.83 18.86 4.59
N LEU A 65 -7.53 18.15 3.50
CA LEU A 65 -7.89 18.55 2.14
C LEU A 65 -9.36 18.26 1.82
N ILE A 66 -9.84 17.06 2.14
CA ILE A 66 -11.16 16.55 1.73
C ILE A 66 -12.10 16.22 2.89
N GLY A 67 -11.64 16.28 4.14
CA GLY A 67 -12.45 16.00 5.34
C GLY A 67 -12.38 14.54 5.79
N ILE A 68 -12.54 14.32 7.11
CA ILE A 68 -12.41 13.00 7.74
C ILE A 68 -13.39 11.96 7.18
N ASP A 69 -14.57 12.39 6.74
CA ASP A 69 -15.59 11.50 6.21
C ASP A 69 -15.23 10.94 4.82
N HIS A 70 -14.14 11.40 4.19
CA HIS A 70 -13.78 11.05 2.81
C HIS A 70 -12.45 10.30 2.69
N VAL A 71 -11.86 9.86 3.80
CA VAL A 71 -10.55 9.18 3.83
C VAL A 71 -10.71 7.78 4.42
N GLY A 72 -10.07 6.79 3.80
CA GLY A 72 -9.99 5.42 4.32
C GLY A 72 -8.57 4.88 4.18
N ILE A 73 -8.26 3.83 4.92
CA ILE A 73 -6.94 3.18 4.92
C ILE A 73 -7.01 1.87 4.15
N SER A 74 -6.04 1.64 3.26
CA SER A 74 -5.81 0.36 2.59
C SER A 74 -4.31 0.10 2.55
N SER A 75 -3.87 -1.11 2.85
CA SER A 75 -2.46 -1.46 2.97
C SER A 75 -1.80 -1.85 1.65
N ASP A 76 -2.57 -2.38 0.69
CA ASP A 76 -2.06 -3.03 -0.51
C ASP A 76 -1.00 -4.12 -0.21
N PHE A 77 -1.10 -4.78 0.97
CA PHE A 77 -0.21 -5.89 1.33
C PHE A 77 -0.20 -6.97 0.26
N ASP A 78 0.96 -7.57 0.04
CA ASP A 78 1.26 -8.54 -1.04
C ASP A 78 1.15 -7.98 -2.48
N GLY A 79 0.65 -6.75 -2.68
CA GLY A 79 0.60 -6.04 -3.96
C GLY A 79 1.66 -4.94 -4.11
N GLY A 80 2.04 -4.33 -2.99
CA GLY A 80 3.02 -3.27 -2.80
C GLY A 80 3.31 -3.06 -1.31
N GLY A 81 4.24 -2.18 -0.96
CA GLY A 81 4.60 -1.92 0.44
C GLY A 81 5.91 -1.17 0.60
N GLY A 82 6.52 -1.31 1.77
CA GLY A 82 7.81 -0.67 2.11
C GLY A 82 7.69 0.48 3.13
N ILE A 83 6.62 0.50 3.91
CA ILE A 83 6.49 1.40 5.06
C ILE A 83 7.13 0.72 6.26
N GLU A 84 8.26 1.26 6.73
CA GLU A 84 8.91 0.77 7.94
C GLU A 84 7.95 0.90 9.15
N GLY A 85 7.73 -0.21 9.84
CA GLY A 85 6.78 -0.30 10.95
C GLY A 85 5.33 -0.58 10.55
N TRP A 86 5.04 -0.79 9.25
CA TRP A 86 3.78 -1.35 8.77
C TRP A 86 4.02 -2.24 7.54
N SER A 87 4.92 -3.21 7.73
CA SER A 87 5.43 -4.10 6.67
C SER A 87 4.44 -5.22 6.33
N ASP A 88 3.63 -5.62 7.31
CA ASP A 88 2.59 -6.65 7.16
C ASP A 88 1.41 -6.40 8.12
N ALA A 89 0.40 -7.25 8.01
CA ALA A 89 -0.84 -7.11 8.77
C ALA A 89 -0.64 -7.15 10.30
N SER A 90 0.39 -7.84 10.80
CA SER A 90 0.67 -7.92 12.24
C SER A 90 1.14 -6.58 12.82
N GLU A 91 1.69 -5.70 11.99
CA GLU A 91 2.18 -4.37 12.38
C GLU A 91 1.11 -3.27 12.31
N THR A 92 -0.13 -3.60 11.91
CA THR A 92 -1.24 -2.63 11.74
C THR A 92 -1.55 -1.81 13.00
N PHE A 93 -1.23 -2.36 14.17
CA PHE A 93 -1.31 -1.62 15.43
C PHE A 93 -0.49 -0.32 15.41
N ASN A 94 0.64 -0.28 14.71
CA ASN A 94 1.52 0.90 14.68
C ASN A 94 0.86 2.10 14.00
N VAL A 95 0.06 1.87 12.95
CA VAL A 95 -0.72 2.94 12.29
C VAL A 95 -1.74 3.53 13.25
N THR A 96 -2.51 2.67 13.94
CA THR A 96 -3.50 3.14 14.93
C THR A 96 -2.82 3.87 16.08
N LYS A 97 -1.66 3.39 16.55
CA LYS A 97 -0.89 4.06 17.59
C LYS A 97 -0.46 5.47 17.16
N GLU A 98 0.09 5.62 15.96
CA GLU A 98 0.50 6.94 15.42
C GLU A 98 -0.70 7.89 15.30
N LEU A 99 -1.86 7.42 14.83
CA LEU A 99 -3.10 8.22 14.77
C LEU A 99 -3.53 8.71 16.17
N VAL A 100 -3.45 7.85 17.19
CA VAL A 100 -3.74 8.23 18.58
C VAL A 100 -2.74 9.26 19.10
N GLU A 101 -1.44 9.10 18.81
CA GLU A 101 -0.41 10.07 19.20
C GLU A 101 -0.62 11.45 18.52
N ARG A 102 -1.27 11.47 17.36
CA ARG A 102 -1.70 12.70 16.65
C ARG A 102 -3.06 13.25 17.11
N ASN A 103 -3.67 12.67 18.14
CA ASN A 103 -4.95 13.08 18.73
C ASN A 103 -6.17 12.88 17.82
N TYR A 104 -6.13 11.91 16.90
CA TYR A 104 -7.36 11.43 16.29
C TYR A 104 -8.29 10.85 17.37
N SER A 105 -9.57 11.19 17.30
CA SER A 105 -10.56 10.61 18.19
C SER A 105 -10.81 9.14 17.82
N GLU A 106 -11.36 8.36 18.77
CA GLU A 106 -11.79 6.98 18.49
C GLU A 106 -12.80 6.93 17.33
N GLU A 107 -13.70 7.91 17.26
CA GLU A 107 -14.68 8.07 16.17
C GLU A 107 -13.98 8.33 14.82
N ASP A 108 -12.98 9.21 14.77
CA ASP A 108 -12.25 9.48 13.52
C ASP A 108 -11.42 8.27 13.08
N ILE A 109 -10.83 7.53 14.02
CA ILE A 109 -10.09 6.29 13.75
C ILE A 109 -11.04 5.21 13.19
N ALA A 110 -12.25 5.07 13.74
CA ALA A 110 -13.25 4.14 13.23
C ALA A 110 -13.65 4.47 11.78
N LYS A 111 -13.81 5.76 11.47
CA LYS A 111 -14.06 6.25 10.11
C LYS A 111 -12.94 5.87 9.14
N LEU A 112 -11.69 6.10 9.51
CA LEU A 112 -10.51 5.77 8.71
C LEU A 112 -10.39 4.27 8.44
N TRP A 113 -10.67 3.42 9.44
CA TRP A 113 -10.54 1.98 9.32
C TRP A 113 -11.70 1.28 8.63
N GLY A 114 -12.91 1.84 8.64
CA GLY A 114 -14.04 1.13 8.04
C GLY A 114 -15.32 1.90 7.87
N GLU A 115 -15.71 2.81 8.78
CA GLU A 115 -17.06 3.39 8.70
C GLU A 115 -17.28 4.21 7.42
N ASN A 116 -16.23 4.89 6.93
CA ASN A 116 -16.33 5.60 5.64
C ASN A 116 -16.52 4.65 4.46
N LEU A 117 -15.81 3.51 4.47
CA LEU A 117 -15.95 2.48 3.44
C LEU A 117 -17.36 1.88 3.48
N LEU A 118 -17.84 1.52 4.67
CA LEU A 118 -19.16 0.92 4.86
C LEU A 118 -20.28 1.86 4.42
N ARG A 119 -20.20 3.15 4.79
CA ARG A 119 -21.15 4.16 4.30
C ARG A 119 -21.20 4.21 2.76
N VAL A 120 -20.03 4.24 2.11
CA VAL A 120 -19.97 4.26 0.64
C VAL A 120 -20.52 2.97 0.04
N LEU A 121 -20.26 1.81 0.65
CA LEU A 121 -20.80 0.54 0.20
C LEU A 121 -22.33 0.53 0.29
N ASP A 122 -22.91 0.99 1.40
CA ASP A 122 -24.37 1.10 1.59
C ASP A 122 -25.02 2.00 0.53
N GLU A 123 -24.39 3.15 0.22
CA GLU A 123 -24.88 4.06 -0.83
C GLU A 123 -24.85 3.41 -2.22
N VAL A 124 -23.77 2.68 -2.53
CA VAL A 124 -23.64 1.94 -3.80
C VAL A 124 -24.70 0.85 -3.90
N GLU A 125 -24.94 0.10 -2.82
CA GLU A 125 -25.98 -0.93 -2.76
C GLU A 125 -27.38 -0.35 -2.99
N ALA A 126 -27.69 0.79 -2.38
CA ALA A 126 -28.98 1.48 -2.56
C ALA A 126 -29.20 1.90 -4.02
N VAL A 127 -28.17 2.47 -4.67
CA VAL A 127 -28.23 2.82 -6.09
C VAL A 127 -28.42 1.58 -6.95
N ALA A 128 -27.69 0.51 -6.68
CA ALA A 128 -27.80 -0.75 -7.41
C ALA A 128 -29.22 -1.35 -7.29
N ALA A 129 -29.85 -1.26 -6.12
CA ALA A 129 -31.24 -1.71 -5.92
C ALA A 129 -32.23 -0.87 -6.74
N SER A 130 -32.08 0.46 -6.74
CA SER A 130 -32.97 1.36 -7.50
C SER A 130 -32.93 1.18 -9.02
N LYS A 131 -31.85 0.60 -9.56
CA LYS A 131 -31.67 0.34 -11.00
C LYS A 131 -32.23 -1.01 -11.47
N LYS A 132 -32.72 -1.84 -10.55
CA LYS A 132 -33.35 -3.13 -10.88
C LYS A 132 -34.85 -3.02 -11.13
N GLU A 133 -35.44 -1.85 -10.87
CA GLU A 133 -36.82 -1.49 -11.22
C GLU A 133 -36.89 -0.78 -12.59
#